data_AF-A0A954WY39-F1
#
_entry.id   AF-A0A954WY39-F1
#
_cell.length_a   1.000
_cell.length_b   1.000
_cell.length_c   1.000
_cell.angle_alpha   90.00
_cell.angle_beta   90.00
_cell.angle_gamma   90.00
#
_symmetry.space_group_name_H-M   'P 1'
#
loop_
_entity.id
_entity.type
_entity.pdbx_description
1 polymer ?
#
loop_
_entity_poly.entity_id
_entity_poly.type
_entity_poly.pdbx_seq_one_letter_code
_entity_poly.pdbx_strand_id
1 'polypeptide(L)'
;MNISEFAERIVFGTTLNEKLSRPENLRSDHVPTSAAVIKSLPNPARPAGLEMQSGPGAAQPPHDSELNNETARGKLLHFLANHELLATELMALVLLKFPDAPHAFRQGVLVTLQEEQEHTHMYLRRMQECGVEFGSYPLSGHFWRIVEPMQSPMDFVSRLSLTFEQANLDYSFHFASVFDEIGDTHTAAILKQIYKDEIGHVRHGLQWFRKWKQPDLSDWEAYEKSLDFPMSPQRARGPRETFNRAGRLEAGLTQDFIDNIELYRQSRGRTPTVRWFDPAAEAELAGELSASQQSLMQQLGQDLEMLQVALSQQDDVVLVRRLPSQALQRKILEAGLELPELVLFSDRSKLAERKLNRLSPWAWTPKNHEFAGPLVPIVRETPPPWNENATDLFRKSWITQQQLSWLAQADAPSYFAGGDTIGVVVESIDDVQSALARFSDRGFANAIFKQDLATSGRGQRRLSCLAPLENTDIKWLEQAFRSQIGVIEPELNRVVDLSFLWHLSPQRPQPRFLGWTRPLVADGRRYTGTVLGRPFDNCDRDIVRLLLSDSCQKLHDTRAWIEGCVTPTLIEHKFHGCFGVDAFVY
;
A
#
# COMPACT_ATOMS: atom_id res chain seq x y z
N MET A 1 -51.92 -8.83 1.83
CA MET A 1 -50.56 -9.39 1.78
C MET A 1 -49.91 -9.13 3.13
N ASN A 2 -49.30 -10.14 3.76
CA ASN A 2 -48.48 -9.94 4.96
C ASN A 2 -47.03 -9.58 4.57
N ILE A 3 -46.17 -9.28 5.55
CA ILE A 3 -44.80 -8.82 5.29
C ILE A 3 -43.97 -9.95 4.66
N SER A 4 -44.12 -11.18 5.15
CA SER A 4 -43.42 -12.35 4.61
C SER A 4 -43.81 -12.64 3.16
N GLU A 5 -45.10 -12.63 2.80
CA GLU A 5 -45.59 -12.81 1.43
C GLU A 5 -45.04 -11.73 0.48
N PHE A 6 -44.94 -10.49 0.97
CA PHE A 6 -44.37 -9.39 0.19
C PHE A 6 -42.87 -9.59 -0.03
N ALA A 7 -42.14 -9.97 1.01
CA ALA A 7 -40.71 -10.26 0.91
C ALA A 7 -40.44 -11.49 0.01
N GLU A 8 -41.25 -12.54 0.09
CA GLU A 8 -41.18 -13.70 -0.82
C GLU A 8 -41.40 -13.28 -2.27
N ARG A 9 -42.39 -12.42 -2.55
CA ARG A 9 -42.62 -11.89 -3.89
C ARG A 9 -41.39 -11.15 -4.43
N ILE A 10 -40.71 -10.36 -3.60
CA ILE A 10 -39.50 -9.64 -4.01
C ILE A 10 -38.36 -10.60 -4.29
N VAL A 11 -38.09 -11.53 -3.38
CA VAL A 11 -36.92 -12.43 -3.48
C VAL A 11 -37.08 -13.45 -4.60
N PHE A 12 -38.27 -14.02 -4.76
CA PHE A 12 -38.56 -15.11 -5.70
C PHE A 12 -39.27 -14.67 -6.99
N GLY A 13 -39.71 -13.42 -7.08
CA GLY A 13 -40.33 -12.86 -8.28
C GLY A 13 -39.38 -12.89 -9.49
N THR A 14 -39.93 -13.18 -10.67
CA THR A 14 -39.20 -13.30 -11.93
C THR A 14 -39.49 -12.13 -12.87
N THR A 15 -40.20 -11.11 -12.40
CA THR A 15 -40.44 -9.86 -13.13
C THR A 15 -40.02 -8.65 -12.29
N LEU A 16 -39.61 -7.56 -12.95
CA LEU A 16 -39.32 -6.29 -12.24
C LEU A 16 -40.57 -5.76 -11.52
N ASN A 17 -41.75 -5.94 -12.12
CA ASN A 17 -42.99 -5.47 -11.53
C ASN A 17 -43.30 -6.17 -10.20
N GLU A 18 -43.10 -7.50 -10.11
CA GLU A 18 -43.27 -8.22 -8.83
C GLU A 18 -42.34 -7.71 -7.74
N LYS A 19 -41.09 -7.38 -8.12
CA LYS A 19 -40.03 -6.90 -7.22
C LYS A 19 -40.23 -5.46 -6.76
N LEU A 20 -40.80 -4.61 -7.61
CA LEU A 20 -40.86 -3.16 -7.38
C LEU A 20 -42.28 -2.64 -7.10
N SER A 21 -43.32 -3.48 -7.21
CA SER A 21 -44.67 -3.08 -6.84
C SER A 21 -44.81 -2.99 -5.33
N ARG A 22 -45.45 -1.92 -4.85
CA ARG A 22 -45.84 -1.77 -3.45
C ARG A 22 -47.28 -2.27 -3.25
N PRO A 23 -47.57 -3.14 -2.26
CA PRO A 23 -48.94 -3.54 -1.95
C PRO A 23 -49.70 -2.38 -1.28
N GLU A 24 -50.96 -2.15 -1.66
CA GLU A 24 -51.79 -1.09 -1.05
C GLU A 24 -52.06 -1.30 0.44
N ASN A 25 -52.12 -2.57 0.89
CA ASN A 25 -52.41 -2.92 2.28
C ASN A 25 -51.49 -4.06 2.76
N LEU A 26 -50.43 -3.68 3.47
CA LEU A 26 -49.52 -4.60 4.16
C LEU A 26 -49.98 -4.82 5.61
N ARG A 27 -50.23 -6.07 5.97
CA ARG A 27 -50.56 -6.47 7.35
C ARG A 27 -49.30 -6.98 8.05
N SER A 28 -49.17 -6.73 9.35
CA SER A 28 -48.12 -7.37 10.15
C SER A 28 -48.33 -8.88 10.17
N ASP A 29 -47.23 -9.64 10.28
CA ASP A 29 -47.30 -11.09 10.40
C ASP A 29 -47.99 -11.43 11.74
N HIS A 30 -49.18 -12.07 11.70
CA HIS A 30 -49.98 -12.33 12.89
C HIS A 30 -49.64 -13.66 13.58
N VAL A 31 -48.80 -14.49 12.97
CA VAL A 31 -48.28 -15.78 13.47
C VAL A 31 -46.92 -15.98 12.77
N PRO A 32 -45.87 -16.52 13.41
CA PRO A 32 -44.72 -17.01 12.66
C PRO A 32 -45.23 -18.16 11.78
N THR A 33 -45.53 -17.84 10.52
CA THR A 33 -45.87 -18.85 9.53
C THR A 33 -44.72 -19.84 9.54
N SER A 34 -45.02 -21.12 9.68
CA SER A 34 -44.06 -22.21 9.61
C SER A 34 -43.42 -22.38 8.22
N ALA A 35 -43.36 -21.30 7.42
CA ALA A 35 -42.57 -21.21 6.22
C ALA A 35 -41.12 -21.50 6.64
N ALA A 36 -40.51 -22.50 6.01
CA ALA A 36 -39.17 -22.93 6.36
C ALA A 36 -38.22 -21.72 6.37
N VAL A 37 -37.63 -21.41 7.53
CA VAL A 37 -36.68 -20.31 7.67
C VAL A 37 -35.61 -20.46 6.60
N ILE A 38 -35.48 -19.45 5.74
CA ILE A 38 -34.49 -19.45 4.66
C ILE A 38 -33.11 -19.37 5.31
N LYS A 39 -32.36 -20.47 5.30
CA LYS A 39 -30.99 -20.48 5.87
C LYS A 39 -29.98 -19.84 4.92
N SER A 40 -30.09 -20.15 3.64
CA SER A 40 -29.27 -19.54 2.59
C SER A 40 -30.01 -19.52 1.27
N LEU A 41 -29.77 -18.48 0.48
CA LEU A 41 -30.28 -18.31 -0.86
C LEU A 41 -29.14 -17.82 -1.79
N PRO A 42 -28.51 -18.70 -2.59
CA PRO A 42 -27.33 -18.33 -3.37
C PRO A 42 -27.52 -17.13 -4.30
N ASN A 43 -28.71 -16.98 -4.88
CA ASN A 43 -29.11 -15.84 -5.70
C ASN A 43 -30.62 -15.59 -5.56
N PRO A 44 -31.10 -14.33 -5.57
CA PRO A 44 -32.50 -14.03 -5.76
C PRO A 44 -32.93 -14.44 -7.17
N ALA A 45 -34.22 -14.70 -7.35
CA ALA A 45 -34.78 -14.85 -8.69
C ALA A 45 -34.59 -13.53 -9.45
N ARG A 46 -34.28 -13.57 -10.74
CA ARG A 46 -34.14 -12.37 -11.58
C ARG A 46 -34.95 -12.56 -12.87
N PRO A 47 -35.48 -11.46 -13.45
CA PRO A 47 -36.09 -11.51 -14.78
C PRO A 47 -35.12 -12.00 -15.85
N ALA A 48 -35.67 -12.60 -16.90
CA ALA A 48 -34.88 -13.01 -18.05
C ALA A 48 -34.11 -11.81 -18.63
N GLY A 49 -32.80 -11.98 -18.86
CA GLY A 49 -31.91 -10.91 -19.31
C GLY A 49 -31.34 -10.02 -18.19
N LEU A 50 -31.73 -10.25 -16.93
CA LEU A 50 -31.19 -9.57 -15.74
C LEU A 50 -30.41 -10.55 -14.84
N GLU A 51 -29.83 -11.60 -15.42
CA GLU A 51 -29.03 -12.56 -14.68
C GLU A 51 -27.75 -11.92 -14.13
N MET A 52 -27.45 -12.19 -12.86
CA MET A 52 -26.21 -11.71 -12.26
C MET A 52 -25.01 -12.51 -12.79
N GLN A 53 -24.01 -11.80 -13.28
CA GLN A 53 -22.78 -12.43 -13.74
C GLN A 53 -21.81 -12.68 -12.59
N SER A 54 -21.06 -13.77 -12.71
CA SER A 54 -19.98 -14.14 -11.80
C SER A 54 -18.65 -14.11 -12.57
N GLY A 55 -17.70 -13.27 -12.12
CA GLY A 55 -16.33 -13.25 -12.65
C GLY A 55 -15.80 -11.87 -13.08
N PRO A 56 -14.51 -11.79 -13.45
CA PRO A 56 -13.88 -10.59 -13.99
C PRO A 56 -14.42 -10.31 -15.41
N GLY A 57 -15.39 -9.41 -15.47
CA GLY A 57 -16.12 -9.06 -16.69
C GLY A 57 -17.30 -8.10 -16.44
N ALA A 58 -17.56 -7.76 -15.17
CA ALA A 58 -18.48 -6.70 -14.83
C ALA A 58 -18.02 -5.40 -15.51
N ALA A 59 -18.91 -4.80 -16.29
CA ALA A 59 -18.67 -3.49 -16.86
C ALA A 59 -18.29 -2.53 -15.72
N GLN A 60 -17.32 -1.65 -15.96
CA GLN A 60 -16.97 -0.61 -15.01
C GLN A 60 -17.93 0.57 -15.15
N PRO A 61 -18.29 1.25 -14.04
CA PRO A 61 -18.97 2.52 -14.13
C PRO A 61 -18.11 3.50 -14.95
N PRO A 62 -18.74 4.41 -15.71
CA PRO A 62 -18.01 5.45 -16.43
C PRO A 62 -17.25 6.36 -15.47
N HIS A 63 -16.15 6.95 -15.96
CA HIS A 63 -15.46 8.03 -15.24
C HIS A 63 -16.27 9.33 -15.29
N ASP A 64 -16.09 10.19 -14.29
CA ASP A 64 -16.78 11.48 -14.20
C ASP A 64 -16.63 12.33 -15.48
N SER A 65 -15.45 12.30 -16.09
CA SER A 65 -15.16 13.01 -17.35
C SER A 65 -16.02 12.56 -18.54
N GLU A 66 -16.54 11.32 -18.50
CA GLU A 66 -17.39 10.75 -19.54
C GLU A 66 -18.86 11.14 -19.36
N LEU A 67 -19.27 11.64 -18.20
CA LEU A 67 -20.69 11.91 -17.87
C LEU A 67 -21.30 13.08 -18.65
N ASN A 68 -20.51 13.85 -19.40
CA ASN A 68 -21.06 14.77 -20.41
C ASN A 68 -21.80 14.04 -21.55
N ASN A 69 -21.51 12.75 -21.77
CA ASN A 69 -22.22 11.89 -22.70
C ASN A 69 -23.47 11.28 -22.04
N GLU A 70 -24.64 11.47 -22.64
CA GLU A 70 -25.92 11.00 -22.09
C GLU A 70 -26.01 9.48 -21.93
N THR A 71 -25.49 8.70 -22.89
CA THR A 71 -25.41 7.24 -22.77
C THR A 71 -24.50 6.81 -21.61
N ALA A 72 -23.41 7.53 -21.35
CA ALA A 72 -22.57 7.30 -20.18
C ALA A 72 -23.35 7.58 -18.88
N ARG A 73 -24.18 8.63 -18.82
CA ARG A 73 -25.09 8.88 -17.69
C ARG A 73 -26.03 7.70 -17.47
N GLY A 74 -26.70 7.24 -18.54
CA GLY A 74 -27.59 6.07 -18.48
C GLY A 74 -26.87 4.81 -17.99
N LYS A 75 -25.62 4.60 -18.43
CA LYS A 75 -24.77 3.49 -17.96
C LYS A 75 -24.48 3.61 -16.46
N LEU A 76 -24.13 4.78 -15.94
CA LEU A 76 -23.92 4.98 -14.49
C LEU A 76 -25.21 4.66 -13.70
N LEU A 77 -26.34 5.21 -14.14
CA LEU A 77 -27.64 5.01 -13.48
C LEU A 77 -28.07 3.54 -13.52
N HIS A 78 -27.71 2.78 -14.56
CA HIS A 78 -27.91 1.33 -14.61
C HIS A 78 -27.15 0.61 -13.47
N PHE A 79 -25.90 0.99 -13.19
CA PHE A 79 -25.16 0.42 -12.06
C PHE A 79 -25.80 0.75 -10.72
N LEU A 80 -26.22 2.01 -10.53
CA LEU A 80 -26.88 2.44 -9.31
C LEU A 80 -28.21 1.71 -9.12
N ALA A 81 -29.04 1.60 -10.17
CA ALA A 81 -30.29 0.83 -10.15
C ALA A 81 -30.08 -0.64 -9.76
N ASN A 82 -28.99 -1.27 -10.20
CA ASN A 82 -28.66 -2.63 -9.78
C ASN A 82 -28.31 -2.71 -8.29
N HIS A 83 -27.62 -1.70 -7.74
CA HIS A 83 -27.35 -1.65 -6.30
C HIS A 83 -28.65 -1.49 -5.49
N GLU A 84 -29.55 -0.58 -5.88
CA GLU A 84 -30.81 -0.37 -5.14
C GLU A 84 -31.73 -1.60 -5.22
N LEU A 85 -31.76 -2.28 -6.37
CA LEU A 85 -32.51 -3.52 -6.49
C LEU A 85 -31.92 -4.63 -5.61
N LEU A 86 -30.59 -4.72 -5.51
CA LEU A 86 -29.93 -5.67 -4.61
C LEU A 86 -30.19 -5.34 -3.14
N ALA A 87 -30.19 -4.05 -2.76
CA ALA A 87 -30.54 -3.60 -1.41
C ALA A 87 -31.99 -3.99 -1.07
N THR A 88 -32.94 -3.70 -1.97
CA THR A 88 -34.35 -4.10 -1.88
C THR A 88 -34.49 -5.62 -1.64
N GLU A 89 -33.80 -6.43 -2.44
CA GLU A 89 -33.86 -7.89 -2.34
C GLU A 89 -33.21 -8.41 -1.05
N LEU A 90 -32.11 -7.80 -0.59
CA LEU A 90 -31.45 -8.16 0.66
C LEU A 90 -32.30 -7.81 1.88
N MET A 91 -32.97 -6.66 1.88
CA MET A 91 -33.89 -6.26 2.94
C MET A 91 -35.11 -7.19 2.99
N ALA A 92 -35.63 -7.61 1.83
CA ALA A 92 -36.67 -8.64 1.75
C ALA A 92 -36.16 -9.96 2.34
N LEU A 93 -34.94 -10.37 1.99
CA LEU A 93 -34.32 -11.58 2.54
C LEU A 93 -34.17 -11.51 4.07
N VAL A 94 -33.81 -10.37 4.66
CA VAL A 94 -33.77 -10.19 6.13
C VAL A 94 -35.11 -10.46 6.77
N LEU A 95 -36.19 -9.94 6.19
CA LEU A 95 -37.55 -10.14 6.69
C LEU A 95 -37.96 -11.62 6.67
N LEU A 96 -37.41 -12.42 5.74
CA LEU A 96 -37.63 -13.86 5.66
C LEU A 96 -36.67 -14.68 6.55
N LYS A 97 -35.39 -14.27 6.66
CA LYS A 97 -34.37 -14.96 7.46
C LYS A 97 -34.61 -14.82 8.96
N PHE A 98 -35.11 -13.67 9.39
CA PHE A 98 -35.25 -13.33 10.80
C PHE A 98 -36.70 -12.98 11.16
N PRO A 99 -37.64 -13.95 11.05
CA PRO A 99 -39.05 -13.75 11.42
C PRO A 99 -39.21 -13.31 12.88
N ASP A 100 -38.32 -13.78 13.76
CA ASP A 100 -38.35 -13.51 15.20
C ASP A 100 -37.60 -12.23 15.61
N ALA A 101 -37.02 -11.48 14.65
CA ALA A 101 -36.39 -10.20 14.96
C ALA A 101 -37.43 -9.20 15.53
N PRO A 102 -37.02 -8.23 16.37
CA PRO A 102 -37.95 -7.29 16.99
C PRO A 102 -38.88 -6.63 15.97
N HIS A 103 -40.17 -6.54 16.27
CA HIS A 103 -41.17 -5.99 15.34
C HIS A 103 -40.81 -4.58 14.83
N ALA A 104 -40.30 -3.71 15.71
CA ALA A 104 -39.85 -2.37 15.35
C ALA A 104 -38.64 -2.37 14.39
N PHE A 105 -37.77 -3.38 14.47
CA PHE A 105 -36.66 -3.55 13.51
C PHE A 105 -37.21 -3.97 12.16
N ARG A 106 -38.07 -4.99 12.12
CA ARG A 106 -38.72 -5.48 10.89
C ARG A 106 -39.50 -4.37 10.18
N GLN A 107 -40.22 -3.53 10.92
CA GLN A 107 -40.92 -2.38 10.35
C GLN A 107 -39.96 -1.34 9.75
N GLY A 108 -38.85 -1.03 10.42
CA GLY A 108 -37.85 -0.14 9.86
C GLY A 108 -37.23 -0.67 8.57
N VAL A 109 -36.86 -1.96 8.55
CA VAL A 109 -36.36 -2.64 7.34
C VAL A 109 -37.39 -2.59 6.21
N LEU A 110 -38.69 -2.73 6.52
CA LEU A 110 -39.75 -2.63 5.51
C LEU A 110 -39.88 -1.22 4.92
N VAL A 111 -39.73 -0.18 5.74
CA VAL A 111 -39.74 1.22 5.27
C VAL A 111 -38.56 1.47 4.34
N THR A 112 -37.35 1.13 4.78
CA THR A 112 -36.13 1.26 3.97
C THR A 112 -36.23 0.46 2.67
N LEU A 113 -36.74 -0.77 2.71
CA LEU A 113 -36.98 -1.58 1.52
C LEU A 113 -37.89 -0.86 0.52
N GLN A 114 -38.95 -0.21 1.01
CA GLN A 114 -39.84 0.55 0.14
C GLN A 114 -39.12 1.76 -0.45
N GLU A 115 -38.32 2.49 0.32
CA GLU A 115 -37.47 3.59 -0.16
C GLU A 115 -36.55 3.11 -1.29
N GLU A 116 -35.88 1.96 -1.14
CA GLU A 116 -35.02 1.39 -2.19
C GLU A 116 -35.78 0.95 -3.46
N GLN A 117 -37.03 0.51 -3.33
CA GLN A 117 -37.88 0.27 -4.50
C GLN A 117 -38.12 1.56 -5.29
N GLU A 118 -38.31 2.69 -4.59
CA GLU A 118 -38.52 3.98 -5.24
C GLU A 118 -37.22 4.50 -5.86
N HIS A 119 -36.09 4.37 -5.17
CA HIS A 119 -34.77 4.70 -5.72
C HIS A 119 -34.52 3.92 -7.02
N THR A 120 -34.83 2.62 -7.01
CA THR A 120 -34.75 1.78 -8.21
C THR A 120 -35.64 2.34 -9.33
N HIS A 121 -36.91 2.65 -9.06
CA HIS A 121 -37.83 3.23 -10.06
C HIS A 121 -37.33 4.55 -10.63
N MET A 122 -36.81 5.45 -9.78
CA MET A 122 -36.26 6.74 -10.20
C MET A 122 -35.11 6.55 -11.17
N TYR A 123 -34.16 5.66 -10.87
CA TYR A 123 -33.06 5.34 -11.78
C TYR A 123 -33.53 4.66 -13.06
N LEU A 124 -34.46 3.71 -12.98
CA LEU A 124 -34.99 3.02 -14.17
C LEU A 124 -35.63 4.01 -15.15
N ARG A 125 -36.41 4.97 -14.64
CA ARG A 125 -37.02 6.02 -15.47
C ARG A 125 -35.94 6.92 -16.08
N ARG A 126 -35.02 7.44 -15.26
CA ARG A 126 -34.00 8.39 -15.72
C ARG A 126 -33.03 7.76 -16.71
N MET A 127 -32.61 6.51 -16.53
CA MET A 127 -31.71 5.85 -17.48
C MET A 127 -32.39 5.54 -18.81
N GLN A 128 -33.71 5.28 -18.81
CA GLN A 128 -34.49 5.10 -20.03
C GLN A 128 -34.56 6.40 -20.84
N GLU A 129 -34.71 7.55 -20.18
CA GLU A 129 -34.61 8.87 -20.83
C GLU A 129 -33.22 9.08 -21.47
N CYS A 130 -32.17 8.51 -20.88
CA CYS A 130 -30.81 8.50 -21.44
C CYS A 130 -30.59 7.43 -22.55
N GLY A 131 -31.64 6.70 -22.95
CA GLY A 131 -31.57 5.66 -23.98
C GLY A 131 -30.93 4.34 -23.54
N VAL A 132 -30.86 4.07 -22.23
CA VAL A 132 -30.28 2.85 -21.66
C VAL A 132 -31.37 1.99 -21.02
N GLU A 133 -31.45 0.72 -21.41
CA GLU A 133 -32.37 -0.25 -20.82
C GLU A 133 -31.73 -1.02 -19.66
N PHE A 134 -32.53 -1.45 -18.67
CA PHE A 134 -32.00 -2.26 -17.58
C PHE A 134 -31.57 -3.63 -18.12
N GLY A 135 -30.41 -4.11 -17.69
CA GLY A 135 -29.81 -5.35 -18.24
C GLY A 135 -28.99 -5.18 -19.52
N SER A 136 -28.97 -3.99 -20.14
CA SER A 136 -28.12 -3.73 -21.31
C SER A 136 -26.62 -3.85 -21.01
N TYR A 137 -26.23 -3.69 -19.74
CA TYR A 137 -24.90 -3.98 -19.22
C TYR A 137 -24.92 -5.14 -18.22
N PRO A 138 -23.80 -5.88 -18.07
CA PRO A 138 -23.66 -6.94 -17.07
C PRO A 138 -24.01 -6.49 -15.65
N LEU A 139 -24.88 -7.23 -14.97
CA LEU A 139 -25.25 -6.97 -13.58
C LEU A 139 -24.32 -7.72 -12.62
N SER A 140 -23.78 -7.00 -11.63
CA SER A 140 -22.91 -7.57 -10.61
C SER A 140 -23.73 -8.12 -9.45
N GLY A 141 -23.56 -9.41 -9.12
CA GLY A 141 -24.12 -10.02 -7.90
C GLY A 141 -23.21 -9.93 -6.67
N HIS A 142 -22.20 -9.04 -6.67
CA HIS A 142 -21.18 -9.02 -5.62
C HIS A 142 -21.74 -8.67 -4.23
N PHE A 143 -22.64 -7.67 -4.14
CA PHE A 143 -23.26 -7.25 -2.88
C PHE A 143 -24.05 -8.39 -2.26
N TRP A 144 -24.88 -9.08 -3.07
CA TRP A 144 -25.63 -10.25 -2.62
C TRP A 144 -24.72 -11.30 -2.00
N ARG A 145 -23.67 -11.72 -2.72
CA ARG A 145 -22.77 -12.80 -2.29
C ARG A 145 -22.06 -12.54 -0.95
N ILE A 146 -21.85 -11.28 -0.58
CA ILE A 146 -21.13 -10.93 0.65
C ILE A 146 -22.05 -10.57 1.82
N VAL A 147 -23.29 -10.14 1.55
CA VAL A 147 -24.29 -9.84 2.59
C VAL A 147 -25.17 -11.06 2.90
N GLU A 148 -25.62 -11.80 1.89
CA GLU A 148 -26.51 -12.96 2.04
C GLU A 148 -26.08 -13.96 3.11
N PRO A 149 -24.77 -14.29 3.28
CA PRO A 149 -24.33 -15.22 4.31
C PRO A 149 -24.56 -14.74 5.76
N MET A 150 -25.19 -13.57 5.98
CA MET A 150 -25.65 -13.10 7.28
C MET A 150 -26.38 -14.20 8.06
N GLN A 151 -25.96 -14.40 9.30
CA GLN A 151 -26.51 -15.36 10.26
C GLN A 151 -27.32 -14.69 11.36
N SER A 152 -27.24 -13.36 11.49
CA SER A 152 -27.99 -12.59 12.48
C SER A 152 -28.47 -11.24 11.91
N PRO A 153 -29.49 -10.60 12.54
CA PRO A 153 -29.85 -9.21 12.23
C PRO A 153 -28.68 -8.23 12.42
N MET A 154 -27.76 -8.52 13.34
CA MET A 154 -26.55 -7.73 13.54
C MET A 154 -25.65 -7.77 12.30
N ASP A 155 -25.46 -8.96 11.72
CA ASP A 155 -24.65 -9.12 10.50
C ASP A 155 -25.23 -8.30 9.35
N PHE A 156 -26.56 -8.28 9.20
CA PHE A 156 -27.23 -7.42 8.22
C PHE A 156 -26.94 -5.94 8.46
N VAL A 157 -27.15 -5.47 9.69
CA VAL A 157 -26.94 -4.06 10.04
C VAL A 157 -25.48 -3.65 9.81
N SER A 158 -24.53 -4.49 10.21
CA SER A 158 -23.11 -4.23 9.99
C SER A 158 -22.74 -4.24 8.51
N ARG A 159 -23.19 -5.25 7.75
CA ARG A 159 -22.75 -5.47 6.36
C ARG A 159 -23.48 -4.60 5.33
N LEU A 160 -24.74 -4.26 5.56
CA LEU A 160 -25.52 -3.41 4.66
C LEU A 160 -25.58 -1.98 5.22
N SER A 161 -26.31 -1.76 6.32
CA SER A 161 -26.59 -0.40 6.82
C SER A 161 -25.34 0.41 7.19
N LEU A 162 -24.39 -0.20 7.92
CA LEU A 162 -23.18 0.50 8.37
C LEU A 162 -22.00 0.38 7.39
N THR A 163 -22.16 -0.38 6.30
CA THR A 163 -21.13 -0.49 5.26
C THR A 163 -21.64 0.07 3.94
N PHE A 164 -22.55 -0.61 3.25
CA PHE A 164 -22.97 -0.20 1.92
C PHE A 164 -23.80 1.07 1.89
N GLU A 165 -24.81 1.22 2.75
CA GLU A 165 -25.60 2.47 2.81
C GLU A 165 -24.73 3.65 3.26
N GLN A 166 -23.78 3.39 4.17
CA GLN A 166 -22.80 4.39 4.55
C GLN A 166 -21.89 4.81 3.38
N ALA A 167 -21.51 3.88 2.50
CA ALA A 167 -20.76 4.20 1.29
C ALA A 167 -21.61 4.99 0.30
N ASN A 168 -22.92 4.71 0.21
CA ASN A 168 -23.85 5.45 -0.63
C ASN A 168 -23.97 6.92 -0.23
N LEU A 169 -23.72 7.29 1.03
CA LEU A 169 -23.59 8.71 1.42
C LEU A 169 -22.49 9.45 0.64
N ASP A 170 -21.41 8.77 0.28
CA ASP A 170 -20.33 9.35 -0.52
C ASP A 170 -20.71 9.40 -2.00
N TYR A 171 -21.24 8.31 -2.54
CA TYR A 171 -21.57 8.21 -3.96
C TYR A 171 -22.74 9.10 -4.37
N SER A 172 -23.83 9.10 -3.60
CA SER A 172 -24.99 9.96 -3.89
C SER A 172 -24.62 11.44 -3.81
N PHE A 173 -23.84 11.84 -2.80
CA PHE A 173 -23.35 13.21 -2.67
C PHE A 173 -22.40 13.62 -3.81
N HIS A 174 -21.45 12.75 -4.16
CA HIS A 174 -20.52 12.98 -5.27
C HIS A 174 -21.26 13.16 -6.59
N PHE A 175 -22.05 12.17 -6.99
CA PHE A 175 -22.71 12.21 -8.28
C PHE A 175 -23.76 13.32 -8.35
N ALA A 176 -24.44 13.65 -7.24
CA ALA A 176 -25.31 14.83 -7.21
C ALA A 176 -24.56 16.10 -7.58
N SER A 177 -23.35 16.29 -7.03
CA SER A 177 -22.49 17.44 -7.32
C SER A 177 -22.01 17.43 -8.77
N VAL A 178 -21.53 16.29 -9.26
CA VAL A 178 -21.08 16.15 -10.67
C VAL A 178 -22.22 16.45 -11.64
N PHE A 179 -23.43 15.95 -11.38
CA PHE A 179 -24.58 16.19 -12.26
C PHE A 179 -25.07 17.64 -12.23
N ASP A 180 -25.00 18.31 -11.08
CA ASP A 180 -25.26 19.76 -10.99
C ASP A 180 -24.26 20.55 -11.87
N GLU A 181 -22.96 20.22 -11.78
CA GLU A 181 -21.88 20.89 -12.51
C GLU A 181 -22.02 20.77 -14.03
N ILE A 182 -22.43 19.60 -14.53
CA ILE A 182 -22.66 19.38 -15.97
C ILE A 182 -24.07 19.78 -16.44
N GLY A 183 -24.89 20.36 -15.54
CA GLY A 183 -26.21 20.91 -15.85
C GLY A 183 -27.36 19.90 -15.96
N ASP A 184 -27.16 18.64 -15.54
CA ASP A 184 -28.24 17.64 -15.45
C ASP A 184 -28.95 17.73 -14.09
N THR A 185 -29.77 18.77 -13.96
CA THR A 185 -30.47 19.05 -12.71
C THR A 185 -31.49 17.97 -12.33
N HIS A 186 -31.98 17.17 -13.30
CA HIS A 186 -32.92 16.09 -13.05
C HIS A 186 -32.22 14.93 -12.33
N THR A 187 -31.09 14.46 -12.86
CA THR A 187 -30.31 13.40 -12.22
C THR A 187 -29.76 13.85 -10.86
N ALA A 188 -29.30 15.10 -10.76
CA ALA A 188 -28.83 15.66 -9.49
C ALA A 188 -29.93 15.70 -8.42
N ALA A 189 -31.17 16.06 -8.79
CA ALA A 189 -32.30 16.07 -7.86
C ALA A 189 -32.64 14.67 -7.32
N ILE A 190 -32.59 13.64 -8.19
CA ILE A 190 -32.78 12.24 -7.78
C ILE A 190 -31.72 11.85 -6.73
N LEU A 191 -30.45 12.10 -7.02
CA LEU A 191 -29.35 11.74 -6.12
C LEU A 191 -29.37 12.52 -4.79
N LYS A 192 -29.82 13.78 -4.81
CA LYS A 192 -30.04 14.58 -3.58
C LYS A 192 -31.19 14.03 -2.73
N GLN A 193 -32.21 13.45 -3.35
CA GLN A 193 -33.29 12.80 -2.62
C GLN A 193 -32.76 11.51 -1.97
N ILE A 194 -32.12 10.65 -2.76
CA ILE A 194 -31.51 9.40 -2.28
C ILE A 194 -30.54 9.67 -1.14
N TYR A 195 -29.66 10.68 -1.26
CA TYR A 195 -28.74 11.07 -0.18
C TYR A 195 -29.44 11.34 1.16
N LYS A 196 -30.62 11.97 1.14
CA LYS A 196 -31.37 12.26 2.38
C LYS A 196 -31.95 10.99 2.99
N ASP A 197 -32.47 10.10 2.15
CA ASP A 197 -33.07 8.84 2.57
C ASP A 197 -31.99 7.91 3.14
N GLU A 198 -30.80 7.88 2.52
CA GLU A 198 -29.62 7.12 2.97
C GLU A 198 -29.11 7.54 4.36
N ILE A 199 -29.18 8.83 4.70
CA ILE A 199 -28.89 9.29 6.07
C ILE A 199 -29.86 8.64 7.07
N GLY A 200 -31.13 8.50 6.68
CA GLY A 200 -32.16 7.75 7.41
C GLY A 200 -31.82 6.28 7.57
N HIS A 201 -31.40 5.62 6.48
CA HIS A 201 -31.06 4.20 6.45
C HIS A 201 -29.89 3.87 7.40
N VAL A 202 -28.80 4.65 7.30
CA VAL A 202 -27.63 4.52 8.17
C VAL A 202 -28.01 4.76 9.64
N ARG A 203 -28.82 5.79 9.92
CA ARG A 203 -29.29 6.11 11.28
C ARG A 203 -30.11 4.96 11.87
N HIS A 204 -31.00 4.36 11.09
CA HIS A 204 -31.80 3.23 11.53
C HIS A 204 -30.92 2.03 11.89
N GLY A 205 -29.99 1.67 11.00
CA GLY A 205 -29.00 0.61 11.25
C GLY A 205 -28.19 0.88 12.52
N LEU A 206 -27.64 2.09 12.66
CA LEU A 206 -26.84 2.48 13.82
C LEU A 206 -27.60 2.35 15.15
N GLN A 207 -28.89 2.70 15.18
CA GLN A 207 -29.71 2.56 16.39
C GLN A 207 -29.85 1.10 16.83
N TRP A 208 -30.05 0.17 15.90
CA TRP A 208 -30.12 -1.26 16.21
C TRP A 208 -28.76 -1.86 16.52
N PHE A 209 -27.73 -1.44 15.79
CA PHE A 209 -26.35 -1.81 16.06
C PHE A 209 -25.98 -1.51 17.52
N ARG A 210 -26.26 -0.29 17.99
CA ARG A 210 -26.01 0.12 19.38
C ARG A 210 -26.80 -0.66 20.42
N LYS A 211 -28.00 -1.17 20.07
CA LYS A 211 -28.81 -2.02 20.97
C LYS A 211 -28.26 -3.44 21.10
N TRP A 212 -27.64 -3.96 20.04
CA TRP A 212 -27.17 -5.35 20.00
C TRP A 212 -25.68 -5.51 20.29
N LYS A 213 -24.88 -4.45 20.13
CA LYS A 213 -23.45 -4.51 20.41
C LYS A 213 -23.18 -4.72 21.89
N GLN A 214 -22.00 -5.23 22.21
CA GLN A 214 -21.54 -5.30 23.60
C GLN A 214 -21.42 -3.87 24.17
N PRO A 215 -21.96 -3.61 25.38
CA PRO A 215 -22.02 -2.25 25.93
C PRO A 215 -20.65 -1.58 26.16
N ASP A 216 -19.62 -2.38 26.43
CA ASP A 216 -18.25 -1.97 26.73
C ASP A 216 -17.41 -1.61 25.49
N LEU A 217 -17.81 -2.05 24.31
CA LEU A 217 -17.14 -1.70 23.06
C LEU A 217 -17.59 -0.33 22.55
N SER A 218 -16.68 0.45 21.99
CA SER A 218 -17.05 1.61 21.15
C SER A 218 -17.84 1.15 19.90
N ASP A 219 -18.52 2.09 19.25
CA ASP A 219 -19.23 1.80 17.99
C ASP A 219 -18.25 1.27 16.92
N TRP A 220 -17.04 1.84 16.85
CA TRP A 220 -16.01 1.42 15.90
C TRP A 220 -15.52 0.00 16.17
N GLU A 221 -15.10 -0.30 17.40
CA GLU A 221 -14.56 -1.61 17.76
C GLU A 221 -15.59 -2.73 17.56
N ALA A 222 -16.85 -2.47 17.91
CA ALA A 222 -17.92 -3.42 17.67
C ALA A 222 -18.15 -3.63 16.16
N TYR A 223 -18.09 -2.56 15.36
CA TYR A 223 -18.35 -2.63 13.92
C TYR A 223 -17.23 -3.39 13.21
N GLU A 224 -15.98 -3.05 13.48
CA GLU A 224 -14.81 -3.74 12.92
C GLU A 224 -14.83 -5.24 13.26
N LYS A 225 -15.15 -5.60 14.51
CA LYS A 225 -15.28 -7.02 14.94
C LYS A 225 -16.46 -7.77 14.32
N SER A 226 -17.47 -7.05 13.84
CA SER A 226 -18.68 -7.66 13.24
C SER A 226 -18.53 -7.96 11.74
N LEU A 227 -17.40 -7.58 11.14
CA LEU A 227 -17.12 -7.81 9.73
C LEU A 227 -16.03 -8.87 9.57
N ASP A 228 -16.37 -9.92 8.83
CA ASP A 228 -15.44 -10.97 8.43
C ASP A 228 -15.02 -10.82 6.98
N PHE A 229 -13.81 -11.24 6.63
CA PHE A 229 -13.33 -11.25 5.25
C PHE A 229 -14.34 -12.00 4.33
N PRO A 230 -14.67 -11.45 3.13
CA PRO A 230 -14.07 -10.31 2.44
C PRO A 230 -14.73 -8.94 2.73
N MET A 231 -15.58 -8.85 3.75
CA MET A 231 -16.07 -7.57 4.26
C MET A 231 -15.00 -6.88 5.08
N SER A 232 -14.99 -5.55 4.99
CA SER A 232 -14.17 -4.71 5.84
C SER A 232 -14.66 -3.27 5.83
N PRO A 233 -14.29 -2.46 6.83
CA PRO A 233 -14.61 -1.04 6.88
C PRO A 233 -14.19 -0.27 5.61
N GLN A 234 -13.20 -0.75 4.85
CA GLN A 234 -12.81 -0.14 3.58
C GLN A 234 -13.99 -0.06 2.60
N ARG A 235 -14.97 -0.97 2.67
CA ARG A 235 -16.16 -0.95 1.80
C ARG A 235 -17.20 0.10 2.21
N ALA A 236 -17.06 0.71 3.39
CA ALA A 236 -18.02 1.67 3.94
C ALA A 236 -17.84 3.11 3.45
N ARG A 237 -17.00 3.32 2.44
CA ARG A 237 -16.73 4.63 1.86
C ARG A 237 -16.43 4.58 0.37
N GLY A 238 -16.74 5.68 -0.30
CA GLY A 238 -16.27 6.00 -1.65
C GLY A 238 -14.79 6.38 -1.69
N PRO A 239 -14.32 6.93 -2.81
CA PRO A 239 -13.03 7.60 -2.90
C PRO A 239 -12.87 8.66 -1.81
N ARG A 240 -11.63 8.96 -1.43
CA ARG A 240 -11.37 9.90 -0.33
C ARG A 240 -11.89 11.31 -0.62
N GLU A 241 -11.79 11.75 -1.87
CA GLU A 241 -12.21 13.09 -2.29
C GLU A 241 -13.70 13.33 -2.12
N THR A 242 -14.48 12.24 -2.07
CA THR A 242 -15.94 12.27 -1.95
C THR A 242 -16.41 11.88 -0.55
N PHE A 243 -15.50 11.78 0.43
CA PHE A 243 -15.81 11.29 1.76
C PHE A 243 -16.72 12.28 2.52
N ASN A 244 -17.99 11.89 2.67
CA ASN A 244 -19.04 12.70 3.24
C ASN A 244 -19.05 12.59 4.77
N ARG A 245 -18.28 13.46 5.44
CA ARG A 245 -18.27 13.55 6.91
C ARG A 245 -19.59 14.09 7.48
N ALA A 246 -20.20 15.07 6.82
CA ALA A 246 -21.40 15.76 7.30
C ALA A 246 -22.62 14.83 7.42
N GLY A 247 -22.90 14.05 6.39
CA GLY A 247 -24.00 13.08 6.35
C GLY A 247 -23.80 11.93 7.33
N ARG A 248 -22.55 11.49 7.58
CA ARG A 248 -22.24 10.52 8.64
C ARG A 248 -22.53 11.07 10.04
N LEU A 249 -22.18 12.33 10.30
CA LEU A 249 -22.55 13.02 11.56
C LEU A 249 -24.07 13.17 11.68
N GLU A 250 -24.74 13.55 10.60
CA GLU A 250 -26.20 13.68 10.57
C GLU A 250 -26.91 12.33 10.82
N ALA A 251 -26.36 11.23 10.30
CA ALA A 251 -26.83 9.87 10.58
C ALA A 251 -26.58 9.44 12.04
N GLY A 252 -25.75 10.18 12.79
CA GLY A 252 -25.49 9.96 14.21
C GLY A 252 -24.24 9.14 14.52
N LEU A 253 -23.37 8.92 13.53
CA LEU A 253 -22.05 8.29 13.74
C LEU A 253 -21.17 9.22 14.58
N THR A 254 -20.37 8.63 15.47
CA THR A 254 -19.46 9.39 16.32
C THR A 254 -18.28 9.91 15.52
N GLN A 255 -17.65 10.98 15.99
CA GLN A 255 -16.43 11.52 15.37
C GLN A 255 -15.34 10.45 15.27
N ASP A 256 -15.16 9.63 16.31
CA ASP A 256 -14.21 8.52 16.34
C ASP A 256 -14.51 7.48 15.25
N PHE A 257 -15.77 7.09 15.07
CA PHE A 257 -16.16 6.16 14.01
C PHE A 257 -15.80 6.71 12.62
N ILE A 258 -16.15 7.97 12.37
CA ILE A 258 -15.92 8.64 11.08
C ILE A 258 -14.42 8.76 10.80
N ASP A 259 -13.64 9.12 11.83
CA ASP A 259 -12.20 9.25 11.76
C ASP A 259 -11.52 7.92 11.43
N ASN A 260 -11.97 6.82 12.05
CA ASN A 260 -11.44 5.49 11.76
C ASN A 260 -11.82 5.01 10.36
N ILE A 261 -13.05 5.22 9.88
CA ILE A 261 -13.46 4.86 8.51
C ILE A 261 -12.63 5.59 7.46
N GLU A 262 -12.42 6.90 7.63
CA GLU A 262 -11.67 7.74 6.69
C GLU A 262 -10.21 7.26 6.56
N LEU A 263 -9.62 6.87 7.68
CA LEU A 263 -8.23 6.44 7.79
C LEU A 263 -8.04 4.95 7.48
N TYR A 264 -9.07 4.13 7.61
CA TYR A 264 -8.99 2.69 7.36
C TYR A 264 -8.51 2.41 5.94
N ARG A 265 -7.62 1.42 5.81
CA ARG A 265 -7.04 0.95 4.56
C ARG A 265 -6.95 -0.55 4.59
N GLN A 266 -7.50 -1.20 3.58
CA GLN A 266 -7.33 -2.62 3.32
C GLN A 266 -7.67 -2.89 1.86
N SER A 267 -6.93 -3.76 1.18
CA SER A 267 -7.26 -4.09 -0.21
C SER A 267 -8.68 -4.65 -0.38
N ARG A 268 -9.41 -4.13 -1.38
CA ARG A 268 -10.77 -4.58 -1.75
C ARG A 268 -10.79 -5.83 -2.66
N GLY A 269 -9.63 -6.32 -3.09
CA GLY A 269 -9.53 -7.49 -3.96
C GLY A 269 -8.16 -7.74 -4.59
N ARG A 270 -7.30 -6.71 -4.72
CA ARG A 270 -5.91 -6.88 -5.16
C ARG A 270 -5.12 -7.63 -4.09
N THR A 271 -4.28 -8.59 -4.46
CA THR A 271 -3.37 -9.21 -3.50
C THR A 271 -2.29 -8.18 -3.08
N PRO A 272 -2.12 -7.85 -1.79
CA PRO A 272 -1.20 -6.80 -1.34
C PRO A 272 0.27 -7.22 -1.45
N THR A 273 1.18 -6.27 -1.67
CA THR A 273 2.60 -6.46 -1.31
C THR A 273 2.78 -6.12 0.16
N VAL A 274 3.45 -6.99 0.93
CA VAL A 274 3.78 -6.72 2.33
C VAL A 274 5.19 -6.15 2.42
N ARG A 275 5.34 -5.00 3.08
CA ARG A 275 6.60 -4.25 3.20
C ARG A 275 6.92 -4.00 4.65
N TRP A 276 8.21 -3.95 4.98
CA TRP A 276 8.65 -3.57 6.32
C TRP A 276 10.04 -2.97 6.28
N PHE A 277 10.29 -2.05 7.21
CA PHE A 277 11.58 -1.41 7.35
C PHE A 277 12.45 -2.12 8.38
N ASP A 278 13.67 -2.45 7.96
CA ASP A 278 14.69 -3.03 8.81
C ASP A 278 16.00 -2.23 8.70
N PRO A 279 16.29 -1.32 9.65
CA PRO A 279 17.53 -0.55 9.64
C PRO A 279 18.76 -1.38 10.01
N ALA A 280 18.57 -2.59 10.54
CA ALA A 280 19.66 -3.48 10.95
C ALA A 280 20.11 -4.46 9.85
N ALA A 281 19.41 -4.48 8.71
CA ALA A 281 19.58 -5.50 7.67
C ALA A 281 21.04 -5.72 7.26
N GLU A 282 21.77 -4.67 6.89
CA GLU A 282 23.18 -4.79 6.52
C GLU A 282 24.09 -5.08 7.71
N ALA A 283 23.75 -4.53 8.87
CA ALA A 283 24.59 -4.63 10.07
C ALA A 283 24.56 -6.04 10.66
N GLU A 284 23.52 -6.84 10.39
CA GLU A 284 23.46 -8.23 10.82
C GLU A 284 24.51 -9.12 10.14
N LEU A 285 24.91 -8.78 8.92
CA LEU A 285 25.95 -9.50 8.19
C LEU A 285 27.32 -9.33 8.85
N ALA A 286 27.51 -8.23 9.60
CA ALA A 286 28.73 -7.96 10.36
C ALA A 286 28.80 -8.72 11.71
N GLY A 287 27.73 -9.44 12.09
CA GLY A 287 27.62 -10.19 13.34
C GLY A 287 26.61 -9.60 14.32
N GLU A 288 26.70 -10.04 15.58
CA GLU A 288 25.80 -9.57 16.64
C GLU A 288 26.04 -8.10 16.99
N LEU A 289 24.96 -7.33 16.96
CA LEU A 289 24.98 -5.94 17.41
C LEU A 289 25.10 -5.86 18.93
N SER A 290 25.92 -4.94 19.43
CA SER A 290 25.93 -4.58 20.86
C SER A 290 24.57 -4.04 21.31
N ALA A 291 24.28 -4.09 22.62
CA ALA A 291 23.00 -3.62 23.17
C ALA A 291 22.68 -2.16 22.79
N SER A 292 23.69 -1.28 22.78
CA SER A 292 23.50 0.13 22.37
C SER A 292 23.17 0.25 20.88
N GLN A 293 23.80 -0.54 20.03
CA GLN A 293 23.49 -0.59 18.60
C GLN A 293 22.09 -1.14 18.35
N GLN A 294 21.67 -2.20 19.07
CA GLN A 294 20.33 -2.76 18.97
C GLN A 294 19.26 -1.71 19.35
N SER A 295 19.46 -1.00 20.45
CA SER A 295 18.55 0.07 20.89
C SER A 295 18.44 1.18 19.84
N LEU A 296 19.57 1.61 19.25
CA LEU A 296 19.57 2.58 18.16
C LEU A 296 18.83 2.06 16.92
N MET A 297 19.03 0.81 16.51
CA MET A 297 18.33 0.23 15.36
C MET A 297 16.81 0.13 15.63
N GLN A 298 16.40 -0.18 16.86
CA GLN A 298 14.99 -0.18 17.24
C GLN A 298 14.38 1.22 17.13
N GLN A 299 15.09 2.25 17.62
CA GLN A 299 14.64 3.64 17.51
C GLN A 299 14.54 4.07 16.04
N LEU A 300 15.57 3.84 15.23
CA LEU A 300 15.53 4.13 13.80
C LEU A 300 14.38 3.40 13.11
N GLY A 301 14.10 2.16 13.51
CA GLY A 301 12.97 1.38 12.99
C GLY A 301 11.64 2.10 13.24
N GLN A 302 11.39 2.52 14.48
CA GLN A 302 10.17 3.24 14.86
C GLN A 302 10.05 4.61 14.17
N ASP A 303 11.17 5.32 14.03
CA ASP A 303 11.16 6.68 13.46
C ASP A 303 11.02 6.68 11.93
N LEU A 304 11.53 5.65 11.24
CA LEU A 304 11.68 5.64 9.78
C LEU A 304 10.83 4.58 9.06
N GLU A 305 10.10 3.70 9.76
CA GLU A 305 9.26 2.70 9.10
C GLU A 305 8.16 3.30 8.22
N MET A 306 7.69 4.50 8.53
CA MET A 306 6.74 5.24 7.70
C MET A 306 7.30 5.65 6.34
N LEU A 307 8.63 5.59 6.10
CA LEU A 307 9.20 5.74 4.76
C LEU A 307 8.67 4.69 3.77
N GLN A 308 8.24 3.53 4.26
CA GLN A 308 7.62 2.51 3.42
C GLN A 308 6.32 2.97 2.79
N VAL A 309 5.59 3.93 3.38
CA VAL A 309 4.38 4.49 2.77
C VAL A 309 4.66 5.09 1.40
N ALA A 310 5.76 5.83 1.24
CA ALA A 310 6.14 6.43 -0.04
C ALA A 310 6.48 5.39 -1.13
N LEU A 311 6.78 4.15 -0.73
CA LEU A 311 7.09 3.03 -1.63
C LEU A 311 5.87 2.12 -1.88
N SER A 312 4.74 2.40 -1.21
CA SER A 312 3.57 1.53 -1.15
C SER A 312 2.40 2.05 -1.97
N GLN A 313 1.58 1.14 -2.48
CA GLN A 313 0.25 1.47 -2.99
C GLN A 313 -0.77 1.47 -1.84
N GLN A 314 -1.93 2.12 -2.00
CA GLN A 314 -2.99 2.13 -0.98
C GLN A 314 -3.48 0.73 -0.56
N ASP A 315 -3.35 -0.24 -1.47
CA ASP A 315 -3.76 -1.62 -1.28
C ASP A 315 -2.59 -2.50 -0.79
N ASP A 316 -1.39 -1.96 -0.54
CA ASP A 316 -0.28 -2.70 0.05
C ASP A 316 -0.44 -2.77 1.58
N VAL A 317 0.38 -3.61 2.23
CA VAL A 317 0.47 -3.68 3.69
C VAL A 317 1.87 -3.21 4.08
N VAL A 318 1.94 -2.26 5.01
CA VAL A 318 3.19 -1.88 5.67
C VAL A 318 3.14 -2.39 7.11
N LEU A 319 4.11 -3.25 7.45
CA LEU A 319 4.30 -3.67 8.82
C LEU A 319 5.06 -2.58 9.58
N VAL A 320 4.57 -2.24 10.77
CA VAL A 320 5.12 -1.22 11.66
C VAL A 320 5.30 -1.75 13.07
N ARG A 321 6.30 -1.27 13.80
CA ARG A 321 6.50 -1.58 15.23
C ARG A 321 5.52 -0.81 16.10
N ARG A 322 5.07 0.36 15.63
CA ARG A 322 4.08 1.21 16.31
C ARG A 322 3.14 1.84 15.30
N LEU A 323 1.83 1.76 15.56
CA LEU A 323 0.86 2.47 14.73
C LEU A 323 1.07 3.99 14.85
N PRO A 324 1.14 4.74 13.73
CA PRO A 324 1.22 6.18 13.76
C PRO A 324 -0.09 6.76 14.29
N SER A 325 -0.01 7.90 14.98
CA SER A 325 -1.21 8.62 15.43
C SER A 325 -2.12 8.97 14.24
N GLN A 326 -3.44 9.04 14.48
CA GLN A 326 -4.40 9.49 13.47
C GLN A 326 -4.04 10.87 12.91
N ALA A 327 -3.49 11.77 13.73
CA ALA A 327 -3.03 13.09 13.31
C ALA A 327 -1.89 13.02 12.27
N LEU A 328 -0.93 12.10 12.46
CA LEU A 328 0.14 11.89 11.48
C LEU A 328 -0.41 11.27 10.19
N GLN A 329 -1.31 10.30 10.30
CA GLN A 329 -1.97 9.69 9.15
C GLN A 329 -2.74 10.73 8.32
N ARG A 330 -3.51 11.62 8.96
CA ARG A 330 -4.17 12.75 8.27
C ARG A 330 -3.20 13.69 7.59
N LYS A 331 -2.10 14.06 8.25
CA LYS A 331 -1.07 14.92 7.62
C LYS A 331 -0.47 14.28 6.36
N ILE A 332 -0.20 12.98 6.37
CA ILE A 332 0.30 12.25 5.20
C ILE A 332 -0.73 12.31 4.07
N LEU A 333 -1.99 12.03 4.40
CA LEU A 333 -3.12 12.10 3.49
C LEU A 333 -3.28 13.53 2.91
N GLU A 334 -3.28 14.58 3.73
CA GLU A 334 -3.37 15.99 3.32
C GLU A 334 -2.20 16.42 2.43
N ALA A 335 -1.02 15.81 2.59
CA ALA A 335 0.12 16.01 1.71
C ALA A 335 -0.03 15.34 0.33
N GLY A 336 -1.16 14.69 0.05
CA GLY A 336 -1.45 14.04 -1.23
C GLY A 336 -0.87 12.62 -1.35
N LEU A 337 -0.39 12.03 -0.26
CA LEU A 337 0.08 10.65 -0.24
C LEU A 337 -1.06 9.71 0.13
N GLU A 338 -1.13 8.56 -0.52
CA GLU A 338 -2.02 7.48 -0.11
C GLU A 338 -1.41 6.68 1.03
N LEU A 339 -2.27 6.18 1.93
CA LEU A 339 -1.86 5.28 3.00
C LEU A 339 -2.11 3.82 2.59
N PRO A 340 -1.12 2.92 2.79
CA PRO A 340 -1.35 1.49 2.78
C PRO A 340 -2.08 1.03 4.06
N GLU A 341 -2.45 -0.24 4.11
CA GLU A 341 -2.86 -0.89 5.35
C GLU A 341 -1.66 -0.97 6.32
N LEU A 342 -1.81 -0.43 7.53
CA LEU A 342 -0.77 -0.46 8.55
C LEU A 342 -1.05 -1.59 9.54
N VAL A 343 -0.11 -2.52 9.67
CA VAL A 343 -0.25 -3.69 10.55
C VAL A 343 0.91 -3.74 11.52
N LEU A 344 0.63 -3.98 12.81
CA LEU A 344 1.69 -4.13 13.81
C LEU A 344 2.52 -5.39 13.54
N PHE A 345 3.82 -5.33 13.81
CA PHE A 345 4.72 -6.51 13.76
C PHE A 345 4.20 -7.67 14.62
N SER A 346 3.56 -7.37 15.75
CA SER A 346 2.92 -8.34 16.65
C SER A 346 1.73 -9.06 16.01
N ASP A 347 1.09 -8.41 15.03
CA ASP A 347 -0.17 -8.81 14.44
C ASP A 347 0.01 -9.43 13.05
N ARG A 348 1.26 -9.61 12.60
CA ARG A 348 1.58 -10.14 11.27
C ARG A 348 0.96 -11.52 10.99
N SER A 349 0.71 -12.31 12.02
CA SER A 349 0.06 -13.63 11.89
C SER A 349 -1.36 -13.53 11.32
N LYS A 350 -2.06 -12.40 11.52
CA LYS A 350 -3.38 -12.14 10.92
C LYS A 350 -3.34 -12.10 9.39
N LEU A 351 -2.17 -11.85 8.80
CA LEU A 351 -2.01 -11.86 7.34
C LEU A 351 -2.03 -13.29 6.76
N ALA A 352 -1.83 -14.32 7.59
CA ALA A 352 -1.82 -15.72 7.16
C ALA A 352 -3.13 -16.18 6.50
N GLU A 353 -4.24 -15.49 6.78
CA GLU A 353 -5.58 -15.81 6.26
C GLU A 353 -5.83 -15.22 4.86
N ARG A 354 -4.89 -14.44 4.31
CA ARG A 354 -5.04 -13.68 3.07
C ARG A 354 -4.18 -14.25 1.94
N LYS A 355 -4.61 -14.02 0.71
CA LYS A 355 -3.74 -14.17 -0.47
C LYS A 355 -2.88 -12.92 -0.61
N LEU A 356 -1.56 -13.07 -0.55
CA LEU A 356 -0.60 -11.97 -0.70
C LEU A 356 0.06 -12.02 -2.07
N ASN A 357 0.49 -10.87 -2.61
CA ASN A 357 1.22 -10.85 -3.86
C ASN A 357 2.67 -11.25 -3.66
N ARG A 358 3.39 -10.52 -2.80
CA ARG A 358 4.82 -10.72 -2.53
C ARG A 358 5.22 -10.10 -1.20
N LEU A 359 6.41 -10.45 -0.73
CA LEU A 359 7.08 -9.82 0.40
C LEU A 359 8.20 -8.92 -0.12
N SER A 360 8.37 -7.75 0.49
CA SER A 360 9.34 -6.74 0.07
C SER A 360 9.91 -6.03 1.30
N PRO A 361 10.82 -6.68 2.05
CA PRO A 361 11.58 -6.01 3.12
C PRO A 361 12.38 -4.82 2.58
N TRP A 362 12.91 -4.02 3.49
CA TRP A 362 13.95 -3.04 3.20
C TRP A 362 15.15 -3.66 2.47
N ALA A 363 15.61 -4.82 2.94
CA ALA A 363 16.61 -5.65 2.26
C ALA A 363 16.38 -7.13 2.59
N TRP A 364 16.70 -8.02 1.65
CA TRP A 364 16.72 -9.45 1.90
C TRP A 364 18.01 -9.83 2.61
N THR A 365 17.88 -10.45 3.77
CA THR A 365 18.96 -10.89 4.65
C THR A 365 18.50 -12.15 5.41
N PRO A 366 19.40 -12.94 6.03
CA PRO A 366 19.00 -14.13 6.78
C PRO A 366 17.85 -13.90 7.78
N LYS A 367 17.89 -12.83 8.58
CA LYS A 367 16.81 -12.55 9.55
C LYS A 367 15.52 -12.11 8.87
N ASN A 368 15.59 -11.38 7.77
CA ASN A 368 14.41 -11.00 7.01
C ASN A 368 13.77 -12.21 6.29
N HIS A 369 14.56 -13.21 5.90
CA HIS A 369 14.03 -14.51 5.44
C HIS A 369 13.34 -15.27 6.57
N GLU A 370 13.93 -15.33 7.76
CA GLU A 370 13.30 -15.95 8.94
C GLU A 370 11.99 -15.25 9.31
N PHE A 371 12.01 -13.91 9.37
CA PHE A 371 10.83 -13.09 9.67
C PHE A 371 9.71 -13.28 8.65
N ALA A 372 10.06 -13.43 7.36
CA ALA A 372 9.14 -13.70 6.27
C ALA A 372 8.52 -15.12 6.31
N GLY A 373 9.24 -16.10 6.88
CA GLY A 373 8.93 -17.53 6.81
C GLY A 373 7.45 -17.90 6.98
N PRO A 374 6.75 -17.44 8.04
CA PRO A 374 5.34 -17.75 8.26
C PRO A 374 4.38 -17.28 7.15
N LEU A 375 4.76 -16.27 6.37
CA LEU A 375 3.94 -15.70 5.29
C LEU A 375 4.32 -16.23 3.90
N VAL A 376 5.46 -16.91 3.76
CA VAL A 376 5.92 -17.46 2.47
C VAL A 376 4.91 -18.42 1.81
N PRO A 377 4.19 -19.31 2.55
CA PRO A 377 3.25 -20.23 1.91
C PRO A 377 2.03 -19.58 1.25
N ILE A 378 1.74 -18.32 1.56
CA ILE A 378 0.52 -17.62 1.13
C ILE A 378 0.77 -16.48 0.12
N VAL A 379 2.04 -16.26 -0.26
CA VAL A 379 2.41 -15.26 -1.26
C VAL A 379 2.41 -15.89 -2.66
N ARG A 380 1.97 -15.12 -3.65
CA ARG A 380 2.00 -15.53 -5.05
C ARG A 380 3.43 -15.57 -5.62
N GLU A 381 4.24 -14.57 -5.30
CA GLU A 381 5.65 -14.46 -5.67
C GLU A 381 6.50 -14.79 -4.43
N THR A 382 6.92 -16.04 -4.35
CA THR A 382 7.80 -16.52 -3.29
C THR A 382 9.16 -15.83 -3.36
N PRO A 383 9.69 -15.30 -2.25
CA PRO A 383 11.06 -14.80 -2.23
C PRO A 383 12.03 -15.96 -2.53
N PRO A 384 13.11 -15.73 -3.29
CA PRO A 384 14.14 -16.75 -3.47
C PRO A 384 14.77 -17.12 -2.13
N PRO A 385 15.32 -18.34 -1.98
CA PRO A 385 16.06 -18.69 -0.77
C PRO A 385 17.27 -17.77 -0.60
N TRP A 386 17.66 -17.51 0.65
CA TRP A 386 18.91 -16.81 0.93
C TRP A 386 20.08 -17.55 0.28
N ASN A 387 20.95 -16.80 -0.39
CA ASN A 387 22.19 -17.27 -0.96
C ASN A 387 23.34 -16.78 -0.08
N GLU A 388 24.11 -17.68 0.54
CA GLU A 388 25.21 -17.28 1.43
C GLU A 388 26.24 -16.40 0.71
N ASN A 389 26.47 -16.66 -0.59
CA ASN A 389 27.35 -15.85 -1.43
C ASN A 389 26.83 -14.41 -1.58
N ALA A 390 25.54 -14.13 -1.42
CA ALA A 390 25.00 -12.77 -1.50
C ALA A 390 25.61 -11.82 -0.45
N THR A 391 26.21 -12.37 0.62
CA THR A 391 27.00 -11.60 1.59
C THR A 391 28.16 -10.85 0.95
N ASP A 392 28.77 -11.41 -0.11
CA ASP A 392 29.90 -10.81 -0.81
C ASP A 392 29.56 -9.44 -1.42
N LEU A 393 28.31 -9.26 -1.84
CA LEU A 393 27.81 -7.99 -2.39
C LEU A 393 27.83 -6.85 -1.37
N PHE A 394 27.88 -7.16 -0.07
CA PHE A 394 27.93 -6.17 1.02
C PHE A 394 29.37 -5.92 1.52
N ARG A 395 30.36 -6.71 1.07
CA ARG A 395 31.75 -6.65 1.51
C ARG A 395 32.53 -5.60 0.73
N LYS A 396 33.19 -4.68 1.45
CA LYS A 396 34.08 -3.67 0.84
C LYS A 396 35.32 -4.31 0.21
N SER A 397 35.85 -5.37 0.82
CA SER A 397 37.00 -6.12 0.33
C SER A 397 36.70 -6.74 -1.05
N TRP A 398 35.54 -7.40 -1.16
CA TRP A 398 35.09 -8.01 -2.40
C TRP A 398 34.85 -6.95 -3.49
N ILE A 399 34.10 -5.87 -3.21
CA ILE A 399 33.86 -4.84 -4.23
C ILE A 399 35.16 -4.14 -4.67
N THR A 400 36.14 -4.01 -3.77
CA THR A 400 37.47 -3.45 -4.11
C THR A 400 38.21 -4.34 -5.11
N GLN A 401 38.17 -5.67 -4.92
CA GLN A 401 38.76 -6.63 -5.85
C GLN A 401 38.03 -6.61 -7.20
N GLN A 402 36.70 -6.55 -7.19
CA GLN A 402 35.89 -6.50 -8.41
C GLN A 402 36.10 -5.19 -9.17
N GLN A 403 36.21 -4.06 -8.49
CA GLN A 403 36.50 -2.77 -9.13
C GLN A 403 37.82 -2.81 -9.91
N LEU A 404 38.87 -3.41 -9.35
CA LEU A 404 40.16 -3.60 -10.05
C LEU A 404 39.99 -4.45 -11.31
N SER A 405 39.25 -5.56 -11.21
CA SER A 405 38.97 -6.45 -12.35
C SER A 405 38.17 -5.76 -13.44
N TRP A 406 37.08 -5.07 -13.08
CA TRP A 406 36.20 -4.38 -14.01
C TRP A 406 36.90 -3.24 -14.74
N LEU A 407 37.72 -2.44 -14.05
CA LEU A 407 38.48 -1.37 -14.68
C LEU A 407 39.60 -1.89 -15.61
N ALA A 408 40.07 -3.12 -15.41
CA ALA A 408 41.07 -3.75 -16.27
C ALA A 408 40.47 -4.43 -17.52
N GLN A 409 39.23 -4.91 -17.44
CA GLN A 409 38.58 -5.72 -18.49
C GLN A 409 37.60 -4.94 -19.37
N ALA A 410 36.96 -3.90 -18.83
CA ALA A 410 35.98 -3.10 -19.56
C ALA A 410 36.62 -1.83 -20.14
N ASP A 411 36.06 -1.30 -21.22
CA ASP A 411 36.36 0.04 -21.72
C ASP A 411 35.86 1.08 -20.71
N ALA A 412 36.60 1.25 -19.62
CA ALA A 412 36.31 2.22 -18.58
C ALA A 412 36.37 3.64 -19.19
N PRO A 413 35.37 4.50 -18.89
CA PRO A 413 35.40 5.86 -19.39
C PRO A 413 36.71 6.56 -19.00
N SER A 414 37.32 7.29 -19.96
CA SER A 414 38.64 7.90 -19.80
C SER A 414 38.75 8.94 -18.66
N TYR A 415 37.60 9.40 -18.14
CA TYR A 415 37.52 10.34 -17.03
C TYR A 415 37.38 9.64 -15.66
N PHE A 416 37.42 8.31 -15.60
CA PHE A 416 37.47 7.58 -14.34
C PHE A 416 38.85 7.71 -13.69
N ALA A 417 38.87 7.61 -12.36
CA ALA A 417 40.11 7.56 -11.62
C ALA A 417 40.94 6.32 -12.01
N GLY A 418 42.25 6.47 -12.10
CA GLY A 418 43.15 5.36 -12.41
C GLY A 418 43.23 4.33 -11.28
N GLY A 419 43.78 3.15 -11.58
CA GLY A 419 43.91 2.07 -10.59
C GLY A 419 44.71 2.43 -9.34
N ASP A 420 45.50 3.51 -9.40
CA ASP A 420 46.30 3.98 -8.28
C ASP A 420 45.49 4.61 -7.14
N THR A 421 44.22 4.97 -7.38
CA THR A 421 43.30 5.52 -6.39
C THR A 421 42.38 4.46 -5.77
N ILE A 422 42.47 3.21 -6.21
CA ILE A 422 41.62 2.13 -5.70
C ILE A 422 42.17 1.62 -4.37
N GLY A 423 41.27 1.22 -3.48
CA GLY A 423 41.62 0.67 -2.18
C GLY A 423 42.42 -0.64 -2.28
N VAL A 424 43.07 -0.98 -1.17
CA VAL A 424 43.82 -2.22 -1.00
C VAL A 424 43.17 -3.01 0.13
N VAL A 425 42.97 -4.31 -0.09
CA VAL A 425 42.50 -5.24 0.93
C VAL A 425 43.66 -5.53 1.89
N VAL A 426 43.41 -5.41 3.19
CA VAL A 426 44.41 -5.58 4.25
C VAL A 426 43.91 -6.55 5.30
N GLU A 427 44.79 -7.41 5.80
CA GLU A 427 44.46 -8.43 6.81
C GLU A 427 45.24 -8.24 8.11
N SER A 428 46.27 -7.39 8.08
CA SER A 428 47.14 -7.11 9.22
C SER A 428 47.56 -5.64 9.29
N ILE A 429 48.15 -5.27 10.44
CA ILE A 429 48.75 -3.95 10.63
C ILE A 429 49.95 -3.75 9.68
N ASP A 430 50.71 -4.80 9.37
CA ASP A 430 51.83 -4.74 8.44
C ASP A 430 51.35 -4.47 7.01
N ASP A 431 50.21 -5.05 6.60
CA ASP A 431 49.56 -4.74 5.31
C ASP A 431 49.13 -3.27 5.25
N VAL A 432 48.56 -2.76 6.36
CA VAL A 432 48.17 -1.33 6.47
C VAL A 432 49.39 -0.43 6.31
N GLN A 433 50.49 -0.72 7.00
CA GLN A 433 51.74 0.05 6.87
C GLN A 433 52.29 0.00 5.44
N SER A 434 52.27 -1.17 4.81
CA SER A 434 52.71 -1.35 3.43
C SER A 434 51.84 -0.56 2.44
N ALA A 435 50.52 -0.57 2.64
CA ALA A 435 49.59 0.21 1.82
C ALA A 435 49.78 1.72 2.01
N LEU A 436 49.98 2.18 3.26
CA LEU A 436 50.27 3.59 3.55
C LEU A 436 51.56 4.07 2.87
N ALA A 437 52.62 3.27 2.92
CA ALA A 437 53.87 3.59 2.23
C ALA A 437 53.66 3.71 0.71
N ARG A 438 52.94 2.76 0.11
CA ARG A 438 52.59 2.80 -1.32
C ARG A 438 51.78 4.04 -1.69
N PHE A 439 50.85 4.47 -0.84
CA PHE A 439 50.08 5.70 -1.08
C PHE A 439 50.94 6.96 -0.89
N SER A 440 51.87 6.94 0.06
CA SER A 440 52.86 8.01 0.26
C SER A 440 53.74 8.21 -0.98
N ASP A 441 54.26 7.12 -1.56
CA ASP A 441 55.07 7.14 -2.80
C ASP A 441 54.32 7.73 -4.00
N ARG A 442 52.98 7.70 -3.95
CA ARG A 442 52.08 8.25 -4.97
C ARG A 442 51.62 9.69 -4.66
N GLY A 443 52.09 10.26 -3.56
CA GLY A 443 51.81 11.64 -3.17
C GLY A 443 50.54 11.84 -2.34
N PHE A 444 49.91 10.78 -1.84
CA PHE A 444 48.76 10.92 -0.95
C PHE A 444 49.21 11.21 0.48
N ALA A 445 48.62 12.24 1.10
CA ALA A 445 48.95 12.62 2.47
C ALA A 445 48.24 11.76 3.53
N ASN A 446 47.02 11.29 3.22
CA ASN A 446 46.19 10.51 4.13
C ASN A 446 45.54 9.33 3.38
N ALA A 447 45.16 8.32 4.15
CA ALA A 447 44.34 7.21 3.72
C ALA A 447 43.24 6.92 4.75
N ILE A 448 42.26 6.12 4.35
CA ILE A 448 41.11 5.78 5.17
C ILE A 448 40.99 4.28 5.22
N PHE A 449 41.14 3.74 6.42
CA PHE A 449 40.77 2.38 6.72
C PHE A 449 39.25 2.29 6.87
N LYS A 450 38.67 1.21 6.34
CA LYS A 450 37.26 0.84 6.46
C LYS A 450 37.16 -0.64 6.81
N GLN A 451 36.40 -0.96 7.84
CA GLN A 451 35.97 -2.33 8.11
C GLN A 451 35.12 -2.87 6.95
N ASP A 452 35.30 -4.16 6.65
CA ASP A 452 34.70 -4.82 5.49
C ASP A 452 33.18 -4.72 5.49
N LEU A 453 32.54 -5.22 6.56
CA LEU A 453 31.09 -5.19 6.78
C LEU A 453 30.76 -4.13 7.84
N ALA A 454 30.68 -2.88 7.40
CA ALA A 454 30.33 -1.75 8.25
C ALA A 454 29.51 -0.71 7.49
N THR A 455 28.59 -0.04 8.19
CA THR A 455 27.58 0.84 7.59
C THR A 455 27.67 2.27 8.14
N SER A 456 27.15 3.24 7.37
CA SER A 456 26.98 4.64 7.81
C SER A 456 28.25 5.30 8.40
N GLY A 457 29.41 5.09 7.77
CA GLY A 457 30.68 5.69 8.21
C GLY A 457 31.29 5.08 9.49
N ARG A 458 30.64 4.07 10.08
CA ARG A 458 31.19 3.32 11.23
C ARG A 458 32.34 2.43 10.79
N GLY A 459 33.22 2.09 11.73
CA GLY A 459 34.35 1.22 11.44
C GLY A 459 35.37 1.85 10.50
N GLN A 460 35.44 3.18 10.45
CA GLN A 460 36.38 3.91 9.61
C GLN A 460 37.39 4.69 10.46
N ARG A 461 38.63 4.76 9.98
CA ARG A 461 39.72 5.49 10.63
C ARG A 461 40.57 6.19 9.57
N ARG A 462 40.75 7.51 9.69
CA ARG A 462 41.71 8.26 8.88
C ARG A 462 43.11 8.03 9.44
N LEU A 463 44.07 7.75 8.56
CA LEU A 463 45.46 7.45 8.87
C LEU A 463 46.38 8.34 8.02
N SER A 464 47.50 8.79 8.58
CA SER A 464 48.51 9.53 7.84
C SER A 464 49.37 8.59 6.99
N CYS A 465 49.65 8.96 5.74
CA CYS A 465 50.63 8.28 4.90
C CYS A 465 52.05 8.83 5.09
N LEU A 466 52.17 10.00 5.72
CA LEU A 466 53.43 10.75 5.83
C LEU A 466 54.18 10.49 7.14
N ALA A 467 53.55 9.75 8.07
CA ALA A 467 54.11 9.44 9.38
C ALA A 467 53.82 7.99 9.77
N PRO A 468 54.64 7.38 10.65
CA PRO A 468 54.33 6.08 11.24
C PRO A 468 52.99 6.10 12.00
N LEU A 469 52.34 4.94 12.09
CA LEU A 469 51.11 4.78 12.85
C LEU A 469 51.31 5.16 14.32
N GLU A 470 50.39 5.96 14.87
CA GLU A 470 50.38 6.29 16.29
C GLU A 470 49.90 5.10 17.14
N ASN A 471 50.32 5.04 18.40
CA ASN A 471 49.87 3.98 19.34
C ASN A 471 48.33 3.90 19.46
N THR A 472 47.64 5.03 19.30
CA THR A 472 46.17 5.11 19.29
C THR A 472 45.56 4.46 18.05
N ASP A 473 46.19 4.62 16.89
CA ASP A 473 45.75 3.99 15.64
C ASP A 473 46.03 2.49 15.67
N ILE A 474 47.21 2.08 16.17
CA ILE A 474 47.56 0.66 16.35
C ILE A 474 46.52 -0.04 17.23
N LYS A 475 46.22 0.49 18.43
CA LYS A 475 45.22 -0.11 19.32
C LYS A 475 43.83 -0.19 18.69
N TRP A 476 43.46 0.82 17.90
CA TRP A 476 42.17 0.81 17.20
C TRP A 476 42.15 -0.26 16.10
N LEU A 477 43.22 -0.36 15.30
CA LEU A 477 43.36 -1.36 14.24
C LEU A 477 43.42 -2.78 14.80
N GLU A 478 44.13 -3.01 15.92
CA GLU A 478 44.11 -4.28 16.64
C GLU A 478 42.68 -4.70 17.00
N GLN A 479 41.84 -3.75 17.44
CA GLN A 479 40.44 -4.03 17.72
C GLN A 479 39.64 -4.29 16.43
N ALA A 480 39.94 -3.57 15.35
CA ALA A 480 39.25 -3.71 14.07
C ALA A 480 39.55 -5.05 13.37
N PHE A 481 40.78 -5.55 13.48
CA PHE A 481 41.24 -6.81 12.85
C PHE A 481 40.89 -8.06 13.64
N ARG A 482 40.51 -7.97 14.92
CA ARG A 482 40.19 -9.14 15.78
C ARG A 482 39.15 -10.11 15.21
N SER A 483 38.41 -9.73 14.18
CA SER A 483 37.40 -10.57 13.54
C SER A 483 37.20 -10.31 12.04
N GLN A 484 38.00 -9.46 11.38
CA GLN A 484 37.67 -8.96 10.04
C GLN A 484 38.88 -8.57 9.18
N ILE A 485 38.68 -8.68 7.87
CA ILE A 485 39.46 -8.05 6.81
C ILE A 485 39.13 -6.55 6.78
N GLY A 486 40.06 -5.71 6.34
CA GLY A 486 39.85 -4.28 6.11
C GLY A 486 40.11 -3.88 4.67
N VAL A 487 39.67 -2.66 4.32
CA VAL A 487 40.08 -1.97 3.09
C VAL A 487 40.69 -0.65 3.47
N ILE A 488 41.83 -0.32 2.88
CA ILE A 488 42.44 1.00 2.99
C ILE A 488 42.47 1.69 1.63
N GLU A 489 41.91 2.89 1.55
CA GLU A 489 41.84 3.69 0.32
C GLU A 489 42.54 5.05 0.52
N PRO A 490 43.16 5.62 -0.52
CA PRO A 490 43.73 6.96 -0.42
C PRO A 490 42.61 7.99 -0.19
N GLU A 491 42.87 8.98 0.67
CA GLU A 491 41.93 10.07 0.88
C GLU A 491 41.99 11.07 -0.29
N LEU A 492 40.88 11.14 -1.04
CA LEU A 492 40.71 12.07 -2.15
C LEU A 492 39.92 13.31 -1.73
N ASN A 493 40.22 14.46 -2.37
CA ASN A 493 39.55 15.73 -2.11
C ASN A 493 38.20 15.81 -2.83
N ARG A 494 37.16 15.22 -2.25
CA ARG A 494 35.82 15.15 -2.84
C ARG A 494 35.26 16.55 -3.11
N VAL A 495 34.92 16.84 -4.36
CA VAL A 495 34.27 18.09 -4.80
C VAL A 495 32.76 17.92 -4.86
N VAL A 496 32.27 16.81 -5.42
CA VAL A 496 30.83 16.50 -5.51
C VAL A 496 30.58 15.00 -5.36
N ASP A 497 29.59 14.65 -4.54
CA ASP A 497 29.10 13.29 -4.36
C ASP A 497 27.96 12.95 -5.32
N LEU A 498 27.91 11.72 -5.80
CA LEU A 498 26.88 11.22 -6.68
C LEU A 498 26.45 9.84 -6.19
N SER A 499 25.15 9.53 -6.27
CA SER A 499 24.66 8.18 -6.01
C SER A 499 23.71 7.79 -7.13
N PHE A 500 23.99 6.67 -7.78
CA PHE A 500 23.14 6.08 -8.81
C PHE A 500 22.31 4.96 -8.21
N LEU A 501 21.01 4.89 -8.54
CA LEU A 501 20.09 3.94 -7.94
C LEU A 501 19.36 3.11 -8.98
N TRP A 502 19.24 1.81 -8.73
CA TRP A 502 18.50 0.86 -9.56
C TRP A 502 17.60 -0.03 -8.72
N HIS A 503 16.67 -0.70 -9.40
CA HIS A 503 15.91 -1.82 -8.87
C HIS A 503 16.01 -3.04 -9.81
N LEU A 504 16.47 -4.17 -9.28
CA LEU A 504 16.54 -5.45 -9.98
C LEU A 504 15.35 -6.34 -9.58
N SER A 505 14.50 -6.68 -10.54
CA SER A 505 13.31 -7.52 -10.32
C SER A 505 13.64 -8.99 -10.59
N PRO A 506 13.08 -9.95 -9.84
CA PRO A 506 13.28 -11.37 -10.13
C PRO A 506 12.76 -11.79 -11.52
N GLN A 507 11.79 -11.07 -12.08
CA GLN A 507 11.20 -11.36 -13.39
C GLN A 507 11.92 -10.66 -14.56
N ARG A 508 12.91 -9.79 -14.31
CA ARG A 508 13.61 -9.04 -15.36
C ARG A 508 15.11 -9.09 -15.13
N PRO A 509 15.90 -9.61 -16.09
CA PRO A 509 17.35 -9.67 -15.94
C PRO A 509 18.02 -8.29 -16.05
N GLN A 510 17.38 -7.31 -16.69
CA GLN A 510 17.91 -5.95 -16.76
C GLN A 510 17.44 -5.10 -15.57
N PRO A 511 18.34 -4.37 -14.89
CA PRO A 511 17.98 -3.49 -13.79
C PRO A 511 17.22 -2.28 -14.30
N ARG A 512 16.21 -1.85 -13.55
CA ARG A 512 15.50 -0.59 -13.83
C ARG A 512 16.23 0.55 -13.13
N PHE A 513 16.83 1.45 -13.90
CA PHE A 513 17.41 2.68 -13.36
C PHE A 513 16.33 3.59 -12.76
N LEU A 514 16.55 4.03 -11.52
CA LEU A 514 15.64 4.90 -10.77
C LEU A 514 16.06 6.36 -10.84
N GLY A 515 17.35 6.62 -11.04
CA GLY A 515 17.90 7.97 -11.14
C GLY A 515 19.25 8.09 -10.46
N TRP A 516 19.85 9.27 -10.60
CA TRP A 516 21.02 9.68 -9.83
C TRP A 516 20.65 10.85 -8.91
N THR A 517 21.37 10.95 -7.80
CA THR A 517 21.14 11.96 -6.76
C THR A 517 22.47 12.54 -6.30
N ARG A 518 22.43 13.69 -5.62
CA ARG A 518 23.61 14.28 -4.98
C ARG A 518 23.44 14.26 -3.46
N PRO A 519 24.08 13.31 -2.76
CA PRO A 519 24.27 13.41 -1.32
C PRO A 519 25.02 14.70 -0.98
N LEU A 520 24.59 15.37 0.08
CA LEU A 520 25.24 16.55 0.62
C LEU A 520 26.03 16.12 1.85
N VAL A 521 27.34 16.33 1.80
CA VAL A 521 28.27 15.93 2.85
C VAL A 521 29.02 17.18 3.32
N ALA A 522 28.84 17.53 4.58
CA ALA A 522 29.53 18.65 5.22
C ALA A 522 30.92 18.23 5.73
N ASP A 523 31.67 19.22 6.24
CA ASP A 523 32.98 19.02 6.86
C ASP A 523 32.97 17.88 7.89
N GLY A 524 34.04 17.07 7.86
CA GLY A 524 34.13 15.85 8.67
C GLY A 524 33.30 14.68 8.12
N ARG A 525 32.91 14.72 6.84
CA ARG A 525 32.17 13.65 6.14
C ARG A 525 30.77 13.38 6.72
N ARG A 526 30.09 14.43 7.20
CA ARG A 526 28.76 14.30 7.78
C ARG A 526 27.68 14.47 6.71
N TYR A 527 26.85 13.46 6.51
CA TYR A 527 25.66 13.56 5.66
C TYR A 527 24.67 14.60 6.22
N THR A 528 24.22 15.52 5.38
CA THR A 528 23.25 16.58 5.74
C THR A 528 21.96 16.54 4.92
N GLY A 529 21.90 15.75 3.85
CA GLY A 529 20.71 15.62 3.02
C GLY A 529 21.05 15.12 1.61
N THR A 530 20.05 14.99 0.76
CA THR A 530 20.22 14.59 -0.65
C THR A 530 19.41 15.51 -1.54
N VAL A 531 20.00 15.94 -2.65
CA VAL A 531 19.29 16.69 -3.70
C VAL A 531 18.77 15.71 -4.75
N LEU A 532 17.47 15.82 -5.04
CA LEU A 532 16.76 15.03 -6.05
C LEU A 532 16.37 15.92 -7.25
N GLY A 533 15.99 15.30 -8.37
CA GLY A 533 15.51 16.01 -9.56
C GLY A 533 16.65 16.60 -10.39
N ARG A 534 17.07 17.84 -10.09
CA ARG A 534 18.20 18.51 -10.74
C ARG A 534 19.40 18.64 -9.80
N PRO A 535 20.05 17.51 -9.45
CA PRO A 535 21.01 17.45 -8.35
C PRO A 535 22.27 18.29 -8.55
N PHE A 536 22.59 18.69 -9.78
CA PHE A 536 23.87 19.34 -10.11
C PHE A 536 23.74 20.80 -10.57
N ASP A 537 22.53 21.35 -10.72
CA ASP A 537 22.31 22.69 -11.29
C ASP A 537 22.97 23.83 -10.49
N ASN A 538 23.13 23.64 -9.18
CA ASN A 538 23.75 24.61 -8.28
C ASN A 538 25.21 24.24 -7.91
N CYS A 539 25.84 23.31 -8.63
CA CYS A 539 27.28 23.08 -8.52
C CYS A 539 28.07 24.22 -9.18
N ASP A 540 29.37 24.28 -8.89
CA ASP A 540 30.28 25.17 -9.61
C ASP A 540 30.27 24.91 -11.12
N ARG A 541 30.53 25.96 -11.90
CA ARG A 541 30.43 25.93 -13.36
C ARG A 541 31.24 24.80 -14.00
N ASP A 542 32.41 24.50 -13.48
CA ASP A 542 33.27 23.44 -14.00
C ASP A 542 32.68 22.05 -13.74
N ILE A 543 32.05 21.85 -12.59
CA ILE A 543 31.34 20.60 -12.28
C ILE A 543 30.08 20.45 -13.12
N VAL A 544 29.30 21.53 -13.28
CA VAL A 544 28.14 21.56 -14.17
C VAL A 544 28.57 21.19 -15.59
N ARG A 545 29.65 21.80 -16.09
CA ARG A 545 30.20 21.49 -17.41
C ARG A 545 30.70 20.06 -17.49
N LEU A 546 31.31 19.52 -16.43
CA LEU A 546 31.79 18.15 -16.39
C LEU A 546 30.65 17.13 -16.46
N LEU A 547 29.61 17.30 -15.63
CA LEU A 547 28.56 16.31 -15.44
C LEU A 547 27.39 16.44 -16.42
N LEU A 548 27.05 17.66 -16.84
CA LEU A 548 25.83 17.96 -17.61
C LEU A 548 26.10 18.30 -19.09
N SER A 549 27.36 18.30 -19.56
CA SER A 549 27.66 18.53 -20.99
C SER A 549 27.02 17.46 -21.88
N ASP A 550 26.73 17.84 -23.13
CA ASP A 550 26.24 16.93 -24.16
C ASP A 550 25.04 16.10 -23.72
N SER A 551 24.08 16.76 -23.05
CA SER A 551 22.90 16.10 -22.46
C SER A 551 23.26 15.03 -21.42
N CYS A 552 24.18 15.35 -20.50
CA CYS A 552 24.64 14.45 -19.45
C CYS A 552 25.36 13.18 -19.96
N GLN A 553 26.05 13.25 -21.10
CA GLN A 553 26.64 12.07 -21.76
C GLN A 553 27.55 11.27 -20.80
N LYS A 554 28.39 11.94 -20.00
CA LYS A 554 29.26 11.25 -19.03
C LYS A 554 28.47 10.47 -17.97
N LEU A 555 27.35 11.01 -17.49
CA LEU A 555 26.51 10.28 -16.53
C LEU A 555 25.85 9.06 -17.19
N HIS A 556 25.46 9.18 -18.45
CA HIS A 556 24.91 8.06 -19.23
C HIS A 556 25.95 6.98 -19.52
N ASP A 557 27.16 7.34 -19.90
CA ASP A 557 28.27 6.40 -20.13
C ASP A 557 28.69 5.71 -18.83
N THR A 558 28.77 6.46 -17.73
CA THR A 558 29.03 5.93 -16.38
C THR A 558 27.96 4.91 -16.00
N ARG A 559 26.69 5.24 -16.20
CA ARG A 559 25.57 4.32 -15.95
C ARG A 559 25.69 3.05 -16.79
N ALA A 560 25.93 3.18 -18.09
CA ALA A 560 26.02 2.02 -19.00
C ALA A 560 27.18 1.10 -18.62
N TRP A 561 28.32 1.68 -18.24
CA TRP A 561 29.48 0.93 -17.75
C TRP A 561 29.17 0.19 -16.44
N ILE A 562 28.52 0.86 -15.47
CA ILE A 562 28.10 0.23 -14.21
C ILE A 562 27.14 -0.92 -14.48
N GLU A 563 26.12 -0.72 -15.34
CA GLU A 563 25.16 -1.76 -15.68
C GLU A 563 25.84 -2.98 -16.32
N GLY A 564 26.83 -2.76 -17.21
CA GLY A 564 27.60 -3.83 -17.85
C GLY A 564 28.45 -4.65 -16.88
N CYS A 565 29.01 -4.02 -15.84
CA CYS A 565 29.88 -4.69 -14.87
C CYS A 565 29.12 -5.33 -13.71
N VAL A 566 28.18 -4.59 -13.11
CA VAL A 566 27.54 -4.94 -11.84
C VAL A 566 26.37 -5.91 -12.04
N THR A 567 25.58 -5.74 -13.12
CA THR A 567 24.37 -6.55 -13.34
C THR A 567 24.66 -8.05 -13.43
N PRO A 568 25.64 -8.53 -14.21
CA PRO A 568 25.93 -9.96 -14.30
C PRO A 568 26.24 -10.56 -12.93
N THR A 569 26.99 -9.83 -12.11
CA THR A 569 27.36 -10.30 -10.77
C THR A 569 26.17 -10.33 -9.82
N LEU A 570 25.28 -9.33 -9.86
CA LEU A 570 24.05 -9.37 -9.06
C LEU A 570 23.15 -10.56 -9.43
N ILE A 571 23.05 -10.89 -10.73
CA ILE A 571 22.28 -12.05 -11.20
C ILE A 571 22.91 -13.36 -10.72
N GLU A 572 24.24 -13.50 -10.85
CA GLU A 572 24.99 -14.66 -10.36
C GLU A 572 24.74 -14.90 -8.86
N HIS A 573 24.70 -13.82 -8.07
CA HIS A 573 24.46 -13.87 -6.64
C HIS A 573 22.97 -13.98 -6.27
N LYS A 574 22.07 -14.03 -7.25
CA LYS A 574 20.60 -14.08 -7.07
C LYS A 574 20.07 -12.88 -6.25
N PHE A 575 20.68 -11.71 -6.45
CA PHE A 575 20.25 -10.49 -5.79
C PHE A 575 18.94 -9.96 -6.39
N HIS A 576 18.05 -9.49 -5.51
CA HIS A 576 16.82 -8.81 -5.91
C HIS A 576 16.52 -7.66 -4.96
N GLY A 577 16.03 -6.55 -5.51
CA GLY A 577 15.72 -5.35 -4.76
C GLY A 577 16.45 -4.12 -5.28
N CYS A 578 16.53 -3.10 -4.45
CA CYS A 578 17.24 -1.86 -4.78
C CYS A 578 18.73 -2.02 -4.51
N PHE A 579 19.57 -1.52 -5.43
CA PHE A 579 21.00 -1.36 -5.20
C PHE A 579 21.44 0.01 -5.66
N GLY A 580 22.44 0.57 -4.97
CA GLY A 580 23.03 1.86 -5.28
C GLY A 580 24.53 1.76 -5.54
N VAL A 581 25.05 2.64 -6.39
CA VAL A 581 26.48 2.82 -6.59
C VAL A 581 26.82 4.28 -6.27
N ASP A 582 27.59 4.46 -5.21
CA ASP A 582 28.10 5.75 -4.79
C ASP A 582 29.40 6.08 -5.55
N ALA A 583 29.48 7.30 -6.05
CA ALA A 583 30.62 7.85 -6.77
C ALA A 583 30.88 9.30 -6.32
N PHE A 584 32.01 9.86 -6.70
CA PHE A 584 32.29 11.27 -6.45
C PHE A 584 33.29 11.82 -7.48
N VAL A 585 33.27 13.13 -7.66
CA VAL A 585 34.31 13.91 -8.37
C VAL A 585 35.30 14.40 -7.31
N TYR A 586 36.60 14.36 -7.61
CA TYR A 586 37.67 14.80 -6.71
C TYR A 586 38.75 15.61 -7.43
#